data_AF-A0A354GGS3-F1
#
_entry.id   AF-A0A354GGS3-F1
#
_cell.length_a   1.000
_cell.length_b   1.000
_cell.length_c   1.000
_cell.angle_alpha   90.00
_cell.angle_beta   90.00
_cell.angle_gamma   90.00
#
_symmetry.space_group_name_H-M   'P 1'
#
loop_
_entity.id
_entity.type
_entity.pdbx_description
1 polymer ?
#
loop_
_entity_poly.entity_id
_entity_poly.type
_entity_poly.pdbx_seq_one_letter_code
_entity_poly.pdbx_strand_id
1 'polypeptide(L)'
;KKQGVKFNVSHGVTSVNRNGDEVIVKATNKKGEEIEFKGDYCLIAVGRRPYTDGLGLEKVGIKVSERGNIDVNDHLQTNVSNIYAIGDVVRGVMLAHKAEEEGVVVAEYLAGQ
;
A
#
# COMPACT_ATOMS: atom_id res chain seq x y z
N LYS A 1 11.73 22.47 -7.92
CA LYS A 1 12.16 23.69 -7.20
C LYS A 1 11.52 24.99 -7.72
N LYS A 2 11.32 25.17 -9.04
CA LYS A 2 10.66 26.38 -9.59
C LYS A 2 9.24 26.64 -9.04
N GLN A 3 8.53 25.60 -8.65
CA GLN A 3 7.20 25.67 -8.02
C GLN A 3 7.24 25.82 -6.48
N GLY A 4 8.39 26.10 -5.88
CA GLY A 4 8.50 26.35 -4.42
C GLY A 4 8.68 25.12 -3.53
N VAL A 5 8.45 23.89 -4.04
CA VAL A 5 8.63 22.66 -3.25
C VAL A 5 10.12 22.31 -3.07
N LYS A 6 10.51 22.08 -1.81
CA LYS A 6 11.84 21.58 -1.42
C LYS A 6 11.82 20.05 -1.33
N PHE A 7 12.86 19.40 -1.85
CA PHE A 7 13.00 17.94 -1.83
C PHE A 7 14.30 17.56 -1.14
N ASN A 8 14.22 16.66 -0.17
CA ASN A 8 15.38 16.08 0.53
C ASN A 8 15.38 14.56 0.28
N VAL A 9 15.88 14.16 -0.89
CA VAL A 9 16.01 12.73 -1.25
C VAL A 9 17.20 12.09 -0.56
N SER A 10 17.23 10.76 -0.44
CA SER A 10 18.30 10.02 0.26
C SER A 10 18.47 10.42 1.74
N HIS A 11 17.35 10.66 2.42
CA HIS A 11 17.28 10.89 3.87
C HIS A 11 16.41 9.80 4.48
N GLY A 12 16.99 8.95 5.33
CA GLY A 12 16.26 7.91 6.04
C GLY A 12 15.61 8.51 7.28
N VAL A 13 14.28 8.61 7.32
CA VAL A 13 13.55 9.11 8.49
C VAL A 13 13.72 8.14 9.66
N THR A 14 14.13 8.66 10.81
CA THR A 14 14.38 7.88 12.04
C THR A 14 13.34 8.13 13.12
N SER A 15 12.73 9.32 13.17
CA SER A 15 11.64 9.63 14.11
C SER A 15 10.75 10.77 13.62
N VAL A 16 9.51 10.76 14.12
CA VAL A 16 8.53 11.84 13.94
C VAL A 16 7.89 12.11 15.31
N ASN A 17 8.05 13.33 15.83
CA ASN A 17 7.51 13.74 17.13
C ASN A 17 6.67 15.00 17.00
N ARG A 18 5.54 15.06 17.70
CA ARG A 18 4.69 16.25 17.79
C ARG A 18 4.88 16.94 19.13
N ASN A 19 5.28 18.20 19.10
CA ASN A 19 5.50 19.08 20.24
C ASN A 19 4.54 20.27 20.15
N GLY A 20 3.35 20.13 20.73
CA GLY A 20 2.29 21.13 20.61
C GLY A 20 1.83 21.29 19.15
N ASP A 21 2.06 22.49 18.60
CA ASP A 21 1.69 22.86 17.22
C ASP A 21 2.83 22.64 16.21
N GLU A 22 3.96 22.07 16.63
CA GLU A 22 5.09 21.75 15.76
C GLU A 22 5.29 20.22 15.66
N VAL A 23 5.58 19.73 14.45
CA VAL A 23 6.05 18.38 14.15
C VAL A 23 7.53 18.45 13.78
N ILE A 24 8.34 17.65 14.48
CA ILE A 24 9.78 17.51 14.27
C ILE A 24 10.05 16.13 13.68
N VAL A 25 10.59 16.10 12.46
CA VAL A 25 11.01 14.88 11.76
C VAL A 25 12.54 14.82 11.78
N LYS A 26 13.10 13.73 12.31
CA LYS A 26 14.54 13.45 12.26
C LYS A 26 14.84 12.48 11.13
N ALA A 27 15.93 12.71 10.41
CA ALA A 27 16.40 11.81 9.38
C ALA A 27 17.94 11.79 9.30
N THR A 28 18.48 10.68 8.79
CA THR A 28 19.91 10.53 8.53
C THR A 28 20.19 10.68 7.04
N ASN A 29 21.16 11.52 6.69
CA ASN A 29 21.58 11.69 5.30
C ASN A 29 22.58 10.60 4.85
N LYS A 30 22.99 10.62 3.58
CA LYS A 30 23.99 9.67 3.02
C LYS A 30 25.35 9.69 3.73
N LYS A 31 25.69 10.75 4.46
CA LYS A 31 26.94 10.89 5.21
C LYS A 31 26.81 10.40 6.66
N GLY A 32 25.62 9.95 7.08
CA GLY A 32 25.36 9.55 8.46
C GLY A 32 25.03 10.70 9.40
N GLU A 33 24.88 11.93 8.89
CA GLU A 33 24.56 13.10 9.72
C GLU A 33 23.06 13.14 10.00
N GLU A 34 22.69 13.47 11.25
CA GLU A 34 21.31 13.71 11.66
C GLU A 34 20.86 15.11 11.20
N ILE A 35 19.68 15.17 10.60
CA ILE A 35 19.04 16.39 10.12
C ILE A 35 17.62 16.44 10.69
N GLU A 36 17.20 17.63 11.12
CA GLU A 36 15.84 17.89 11.58
C GLU A 36 15.04 18.70 10.56
N PHE A 37 13.79 18.31 10.34
CA PHE A 37 12.79 19.08 9.62
C PHE A 37 11.66 19.46 10.58
N LYS A 38 11.28 20.73 10.57
CA LYS A 38 10.21 21.27 11.43
C LYS A 38 9.09 21.82 10.56
N GLY A 39 7.85 21.60 10.99
CA GLY A 39 6.65 22.10 10.35
C GLY A 39 5.46 22.03 11.29
N ASP A 40 4.35 22.64 10.92
CA ASP A 40 3.07 22.59 11.64
C ASP A 40 2.29 21.29 11.35
N TYR A 41 2.46 20.73 10.16
CA TYR A 41 1.84 19.46 9.74
C TYR A 41 2.84 18.48 9.13
N CYS A 42 2.55 17.19 9.27
CA CYS A 42 3.30 16.11 8.62
C CYS A 42 2.34 15.15 7.91
N LEU A 43 2.47 15.04 6.58
CA LEU A 43 1.75 14.06 5.77
C LEU A 43 2.61 12.80 5.59
N ILE A 44 2.12 11.66 6.07
CA ILE A 44 2.77 10.36 5.87
C ILE A 44 2.20 9.70 4.60
N ALA A 45 2.99 9.69 3.53
CA ALA A 45 2.63 9.13 2.24
C ALA A 45 3.69 8.12 1.74
N VAL A 46 3.98 7.10 2.57
CA VAL A 46 5.07 6.13 2.35
C VAL A 46 4.66 4.88 1.54
N GLY A 47 3.41 4.81 1.10
CA GLY A 47 2.86 3.70 0.34
C GLY A 47 1.47 3.29 0.82
N ARG A 48 0.97 2.19 0.24
CA ARG A 48 -0.31 1.55 0.60
C ARG A 48 -0.04 0.08 0.95
N ARG A 49 -0.93 -0.52 1.72
CA ARG A 49 -0.92 -1.96 2.05
C ARG A 49 -2.28 -2.56 1.72
N PRO A 50 -2.35 -3.82 1.25
CA PRO A 50 -3.62 -4.56 1.21
C PRO A 50 -4.28 -4.56 2.60
N TYR A 51 -5.60 -4.48 2.61
CA TYR A 51 -6.41 -4.49 3.82
C TYR A 51 -7.31 -5.73 3.83
N THR A 52 -7.08 -6.62 4.78
CA THR A 52 -7.79 -7.90 4.94
C THR A 52 -8.27 -8.14 6.38
N ASP A 53 -8.03 -7.18 7.27
CA ASP A 53 -8.38 -7.28 8.69
C ASP A 53 -9.90 -7.45 8.85
N GLY A 54 -10.33 -8.43 9.65
CA GLY A 54 -11.74 -8.69 9.93
C GLY A 54 -12.51 -9.41 8.82
N LEU A 55 -11.89 -9.75 7.69
CA LEU A 55 -12.56 -10.43 6.58
C LEU A 55 -12.79 -11.94 6.82
N GLY A 56 -12.12 -12.52 7.84
CA GLY A 56 -12.29 -13.93 8.21
C GLY A 56 -11.69 -14.93 7.22
N LEU A 57 -10.63 -14.52 6.51
CA LEU A 57 -9.95 -15.33 5.48
C LEU A 57 -9.49 -16.69 6.01
N GLU A 58 -9.07 -16.74 7.28
CA GLU A 58 -8.65 -17.95 7.97
C GLU A 58 -9.79 -18.98 8.12
N LYS A 59 -11.04 -18.52 8.29
CA LYS A 59 -12.21 -19.40 8.47
C LYS A 59 -12.60 -20.10 7.18
N VAL A 60 -12.27 -19.50 6.04
CA VAL A 60 -12.52 -20.04 4.70
C VAL A 60 -11.25 -20.64 4.06
N GLY A 61 -10.10 -20.56 4.75
CA GLY A 61 -8.84 -21.16 4.32
C GLY A 61 -8.18 -20.44 3.14
N ILE A 62 -8.39 -19.13 2.97
CA ILE A 62 -7.74 -18.34 1.91
C ILE A 62 -6.28 -18.06 2.26
N LYS A 63 -5.39 -18.30 1.31
CA LYS A 63 -3.95 -18.02 1.43
C LYS A 63 -3.67 -16.53 1.23
N VAL A 64 -2.78 -16.01 2.07
CA VAL A 64 -2.32 -14.63 2.05
C VAL A 64 -0.79 -14.66 2.05
N SER A 65 -0.18 -13.89 1.14
CA SER A 65 1.27 -13.74 1.06
C SER A 65 1.85 -13.03 2.30
N GLU A 66 3.18 -13.08 2.45
CA GLU A 66 3.90 -12.37 3.53
C GLU A 66 3.64 -10.86 3.55
N ARG A 67 3.27 -10.25 2.41
CA ARG A 67 2.96 -8.82 2.29
C ARG A 67 1.49 -8.49 2.59
N GLY A 68 0.67 -9.48 2.92
CA GLY A 68 -0.75 -9.31 3.23
C GLY A 68 -1.68 -9.36 2.02
N ASN A 69 -1.16 -9.61 0.81
CA ASN A 69 -2.00 -9.75 -0.39
C ASN A 69 -2.69 -11.11 -0.41
N ILE A 70 -3.93 -11.17 -0.90
CA ILE A 70 -4.61 -12.44 -1.18
C ILE A 70 -3.91 -13.10 -2.38
N ASP A 71 -3.52 -14.36 -2.20
CA ASP A 71 -2.90 -15.14 -3.27
C ASP A 71 -3.96 -15.56 -4.27
N VAL A 72 -3.72 -15.23 -5.54
CA VAL A 72 -4.59 -15.59 -6.66
C VAL A 72 -3.77 -16.21 -7.80
N ASN A 73 -4.39 -17.00 -8.67
CA ASN A 73 -3.78 -17.47 -9.91
C ASN A 73 -3.90 -16.42 -11.02
N ASP A 74 -3.70 -16.79 -12.29
CA ASP A 74 -3.81 -15.88 -13.44
C ASP A 74 -5.26 -15.53 -13.81
N HIS A 75 -6.23 -16.28 -13.28
CA HIS A 75 -7.66 -15.99 -13.40
C HIS A 75 -8.21 -15.21 -12.20
N LEU A 76 -7.33 -14.63 -11.37
CA LEU A 76 -7.69 -13.88 -10.16
C LEU A 76 -8.48 -14.71 -9.12
N GLN A 77 -8.39 -16.03 -9.24
CA GLN A 77 -9.05 -16.99 -8.37
C GLN A 77 -8.12 -17.34 -7.21
N THR A 78 -8.68 -17.40 -6.00
CA THR A 78 -7.94 -17.84 -4.80
C THR A 78 -7.72 -19.35 -4.81
N ASN A 79 -7.09 -19.90 -3.76
CA ASN A 79 -7.03 -21.34 -3.54
C ASN A 79 -8.40 -21.98 -3.22
N VAL A 80 -9.44 -21.18 -2.98
CA VAL A 80 -10.82 -21.63 -2.79
C VAL A 80 -11.57 -21.35 -4.10
N SER A 81 -12.05 -22.40 -4.77
CA SER A 81 -12.48 -22.34 -6.18
C SER A 81 -13.63 -21.38 -6.47
N ASN A 82 -14.48 -21.07 -5.50
CA ASN A 82 -15.60 -20.14 -5.67
C ASN A 82 -15.30 -18.72 -5.15
N ILE A 83 -14.05 -18.42 -4.78
CA ILE A 83 -13.65 -17.11 -4.25
C ILE A 83 -12.54 -16.52 -5.12
N TYR A 84 -12.75 -15.27 -5.52
CA TYR A 84 -11.86 -14.46 -6.35
C TYR A 84 -11.48 -13.19 -5.59
N ALA A 85 -10.38 -12.55 -5.98
CA ALA A 85 -9.95 -11.28 -5.41
C ALA A 85 -9.30 -10.38 -6.49
N ILE A 86 -9.54 -9.08 -6.41
CA ILE A 86 -9.15 -8.09 -7.42
C ILE A 86 -8.61 -6.80 -6.78
N GLY A 87 -7.97 -5.97 -7.57
CA GLY A 87 -7.53 -4.63 -7.21
C GLY A 87 -6.32 -4.61 -6.27
N ASP A 88 -6.35 -3.67 -5.34
CA ASP A 88 -5.24 -3.38 -4.42
C ASP A 88 -4.94 -4.52 -3.43
N VAL A 89 -5.88 -5.46 -3.24
CA VAL A 89 -5.71 -6.57 -2.28
C VAL A 89 -4.90 -7.74 -2.85
N VAL A 90 -4.71 -7.81 -4.17
CA VAL A 90 -3.92 -8.85 -4.85
C VAL A 90 -2.60 -8.29 -5.39
N ARG A 91 -1.78 -9.14 -6.00
CA ARG A 91 -0.54 -8.70 -6.68
C ARG A 91 -0.83 -7.71 -7.81
N GLY A 92 0.13 -6.84 -8.11
CA GLY A 92 0.08 -5.91 -9.25
C GLY A 92 0.16 -4.43 -8.87
N VAL A 93 -0.14 -3.56 -9.83
CA VAL A 93 -0.16 -2.11 -9.60
C VAL A 93 -1.45 -1.69 -8.89
N MET A 94 -1.32 -0.81 -7.88
CA MET A 94 -2.44 -0.31 -7.07
C MET A 94 -3.08 0.91 -7.73
N LEU A 95 -3.84 0.66 -8.80
CA LEU A 95 -4.48 1.69 -9.63
C LEU A 95 -5.96 1.38 -9.80
N ALA A 96 -6.79 2.43 -9.79
CA ALA A 96 -8.24 2.30 -9.91
C ALA A 96 -8.66 1.55 -11.19
N HIS A 97 -8.17 1.98 -12.35
CA HIS A 97 -8.50 1.34 -13.63
C HIS A 97 -8.05 -0.12 -13.72
N LYS A 98 -6.95 -0.50 -13.03
CA LYS A 98 -6.51 -1.90 -12.94
C LYS A 98 -7.52 -2.72 -12.15
N ALA A 99 -8.01 -2.19 -11.02
CA ALA A 99 -9.04 -2.86 -10.23
C ALA A 99 -10.37 -2.97 -11.00
N GLU A 100 -10.73 -1.96 -11.79
CA GLU A 100 -11.92 -1.96 -12.66
C GLU A 100 -11.82 -3.07 -13.72
N GLU A 101 -10.70 -3.13 -14.45
CA GLU A 101 -10.46 -4.15 -15.48
C GLU A 101 -10.49 -5.57 -14.91
N GLU A 102 -9.80 -5.80 -13.78
CA GLU A 102 -9.82 -7.10 -13.10
C GLU A 102 -11.23 -7.51 -12.65
N GLY A 103 -12.05 -6.54 -12.22
CA GLY A 103 -13.43 -6.80 -11.84
C GLY A 103 -14.29 -7.24 -13.02
N VAL A 104 -14.13 -6.59 -14.17
CA VAL A 104 -14.81 -6.98 -15.42
C VAL A 104 -14.40 -8.39 -15.82
N VAL A 105 -13.09 -8.67 -15.85
CA VAL A 105 -12.54 -9.98 -16.23
C VAL A 105 -13.06 -11.11 -15.33
N VAL A 106 -13.06 -10.91 -14.00
CA VAL A 106 -13.61 -11.92 -13.08
C VAL A 106 -15.10 -12.14 -13.31
N ALA A 107 -15.87 -11.08 -13.56
CA ALA A 107 -17.29 -11.20 -13.85
C ALA A 107 -17.56 -11.99 -15.15
N GLU A 108 -16.76 -11.77 -16.19
CA GLU A 108 -16.82 -12.51 -17.46
C GLU A 108 -16.46 -13.99 -17.25
N TYR A 109 -15.41 -14.32 -16.50
CA TYR A 109 -15.06 -15.70 -16.14
C TYR A 109 -16.19 -16.41 -15.39
N LEU A 110 -16.83 -15.73 -14.44
CA LEU A 110 -17.96 -16.27 -13.70
C LEU A 110 -19.19 -16.51 -14.60
N ALA A 111 -19.33 -15.74 -15.69
CA ALA A 111 -20.38 -15.90 -16.69
C ALA A 111 -20.02 -16.92 -17.80
N GLY A 112 -18.79 -17.43 -17.84
CA GLY A 112 -18.31 -18.36 -18.86
C GLY A 112 -18.04 -17.73 -20.23
N GLN A 113 -17.67 -16.44 -20.25
CA GLN A 113 -17.30 -15.70 -21.46
C GLN A 113 -15.80 -15.78 -21.77
#